data_AF-A0A962VYR6-F1
#
_entry.id   AF-A0A962VYR6-F1
#
_cell.length_a   1.000
_cell.length_b   1.000
_cell.length_c   1.000
_cell.angle_alpha   90.00
_cell.angle_beta   90.00
_cell.angle_gamma   90.00
#
_symmetry.space_group_name_H-M   'P 1'
#
loop_
_entity.id
_entity.type
_entity.pdbx_description
1 polymer ?
#
loop_
_entity_poly.entity_id
_entity_poly.type
_entity_poly.pdbx_seq_one_letter_code
_entity_poly.pdbx_strand_id
1 'polypeptide(L)'
;CDNKIDAMVYVVGHPNGSIQEAASSCDAIVVPVTGPEVDKLVKTYPYYAVSTIPGGMYPGSDKDVKTFGVTATFVSSTKTPDDTIYVVVKAVFDNFDRFKKLHPAFANLDPAHMIKDGLSAPLHDGAVKYYKEKGWLK
;
A
#
# COMPACT_ATOMS: atom_id res chain seq x y z
N CYS A 1 7.11 8.66 -25.00
CA CYS A 1 5.71 8.63 -25.48
C CYS A 1 5.74 8.13 -26.90
N ASP A 2 6.17 6.88 -27.04
CA ASP A 2 6.61 6.35 -28.34
C ASP A 2 5.46 5.65 -29.06
N ASN A 3 4.22 5.85 -28.58
CA ASN A 3 2.98 5.26 -29.07
C ASN A 3 3.02 3.74 -29.21
N LYS A 4 3.76 3.06 -28.32
CA LYS A 4 3.83 1.59 -28.26
C LYS A 4 2.69 0.96 -27.47
N ILE A 5 2.06 1.72 -26.58
CA ILE A 5 0.91 1.32 -25.78
C ILE A 5 -0.05 2.50 -25.66
N ASP A 6 -1.35 2.21 -25.62
CA ASP A 6 -2.41 3.21 -25.43
C ASP A 6 -2.81 3.35 -23.96
N ALA A 7 -2.56 2.32 -23.15
CA ALA A 7 -2.85 2.30 -21.72
C ALA A 7 -1.82 1.49 -20.95
N MET A 8 -1.52 1.94 -19.73
CA MET A 8 -0.70 1.23 -18.75
C MET A 8 -1.57 0.86 -17.57
N VAL A 9 -1.59 -0.43 -17.21
CA VAL A 9 -2.20 -0.90 -15.96
C VAL A 9 -1.08 -1.13 -14.95
N TYR A 10 -1.13 -0.41 -13.83
CA TYR A 10 -0.08 -0.50 -12.83
C TYR A 10 -0.64 -0.43 -11.42
N VAL A 11 -0.34 -1.45 -10.61
CA VAL A 11 -0.75 -1.54 -9.21
C VAL A 11 0.38 -1.02 -8.35
N VAL A 12 0.24 0.21 -7.84
CA VAL A 12 1.32 0.89 -7.13
C VAL A 12 0.79 1.84 -6.06
N GLY A 13 1.61 2.11 -5.04
CA GLY A 13 1.32 3.13 -4.04
C GLY A 13 1.53 4.54 -4.59
N HIS A 14 0.75 5.49 -4.09
CA HIS A 14 0.79 6.89 -4.51
C HIS A 14 1.34 7.80 -3.39
N PRO A 15 2.05 8.89 -3.73
CA PRO A 15 2.48 9.30 -5.07
C PRO A 15 3.56 8.37 -5.65
N ASN A 16 3.68 8.36 -6.98
CA ASN A 16 4.58 7.47 -7.73
C ASN A 16 5.28 8.20 -8.88
N GLY A 17 6.61 8.07 -8.97
CA GLY A 17 7.43 8.75 -9.97
C GLY A 17 7.15 8.33 -11.41
N SER A 18 6.90 7.05 -11.67
CA SER A 18 6.62 6.57 -13.03
C SER A 18 5.30 7.09 -13.57
N ILE A 19 4.29 7.22 -12.70
CA ILE A 19 3.01 7.85 -13.08
C ILE A 19 3.20 9.36 -13.31
N GLN A 20 3.98 10.03 -12.47
CA GLN A 20 4.32 11.45 -12.65
C GLN A 20 5.02 11.69 -13.99
N GLU A 21 6.00 10.85 -14.34
CA GLU A 21 6.73 10.92 -15.60
C GLU A 21 5.82 10.69 -16.80
N ALA A 22 4.97 9.66 -16.75
CA ALA A 22 4.00 9.38 -17.81
C ALA A 22 3.00 10.53 -18.00
N ALA A 23 2.44 11.06 -16.92
CA ALA A 23 1.51 12.18 -16.94
C ALA A 23 2.16 13.47 -17.47
N SER A 24 3.41 13.73 -17.10
CA SER A 24 4.12 14.96 -17.51
C SER A 24 4.67 14.89 -18.94
N SER A 25 5.00 13.69 -19.42
CA SER A 25 5.64 13.52 -20.73
C SER A 25 4.66 13.23 -21.85
N CYS A 26 3.55 12.54 -21.55
CA CYS A 26 2.65 11.97 -22.56
C CYS A 26 1.21 12.49 -22.45
N ASP A 27 0.96 13.55 -21.67
CA ASP A 27 -0.38 14.04 -21.34
C ASP A 27 -1.33 12.91 -20.87
N ALA A 28 -0.77 11.91 -20.19
CA ALA A 28 -1.52 10.76 -19.71
C ALA A 28 -2.38 11.15 -18.50
N ILE A 29 -3.59 10.60 -18.45
CA ILE A 29 -4.52 10.79 -17.33
C ILE A 29 -4.70 9.49 -16.55
N VAL A 30 -5.04 9.60 -15.27
CA VAL A 30 -5.40 8.43 -14.46
C VAL A 30 -6.90 8.13 -14.65
N VAL A 31 -7.20 6.92 -15.12
CA VAL A 31 -8.57 6.49 -15.42
C VAL A 31 -9.17 5.79 -14.19
N PRO A 32 -10.41 6.13 -13.76
CA PRO A 32 -11.07 5.43 -12.67
C PRO A 32 -11.37 3.98 -13.03
N VAL A 33 -11.17 3.06 -12.07
CA VAL A 33 -11.53 1.65 -12.21
C VAL A 33 -12.58 1.33 -11.16
N THR A 34 -13.84 1.47 -11.56
CA THR A 34 -15.01 1.36 -10.68
C THR A 34 -16.13 0.60 -11.38
N GLY A 35 -17.19 0.25 -10.63
CA GLY A 35 -18.39 -0.36 -11.20
C GLY A 35 -18.78 -1.65 -10.47
N PRO A 36 -19.92 -2.25 -10.83
CA PRO A 36 -20.46 -3.41 -10.12
C PRO A 36 -19.53 -4.63 -10.15
N GLU A 37 -18.71 -4.79 -11.19
CA GLU A 37 -17.70 -5.84 -11.31
C GLU A 37 -16.57 -5.64 -10.30
N VAL A 38 -16.12 -4.39 -10.11
CA VAL A 38 -15.09 -4.03 -9.13
C VAL A 38 -15.64 -4.20 -7.71
N ASP A 39 -16.86 -3.75 -7.46
CA ASP A 39 -17.51 -3.91 -6.16
C ASP A 39 -17.66 -5.39 -5.78
N LYS A 40 -18.03 -6.24 -6.75
CA LYS A 40 -18.08 -7.69 -6.57
C LYS A 40 -16.71 -8.27 -6.28
N LEU A 41 -15.67 -7.84 -7.00
CA LEU A 41 -14.29 -8.28 -6.81
C LEU A 41 -13.79 -7.96 -5.39
N VAL A 42 -13.93 -6.70 -4.97
CA VAL A 42 -13.52 -6.22 -3.64
C VAL A 42 -14.30 -6.95 -2.54
N LYS A 43 -15.60 -7.19 -2.73
CA LYS A 43 -16.41 -7.94 -1.76
C LYS A 43 -16.03 -9.41 -1.65
N THR A 44 -15.57 -10.01 -2.74
CA THR A 44 -15.25 -11.45 -2.80
C THR A 44 -13.86 -11.74 -2.24
N TYR A 45 -12.91 -10.81 -2.41
CA TYR A 45 -11.51 -11.03 -2.08
C TYR A 45 -11.01 -10.03 -1.03
N PRO A 46 -10.74 -10.47 0.22
CA PRO A 46 -10.47 -9.59 1.36
C PRO A 46 -9.13 -8.84 1.28
N TYR A 47 -8.30 -9.14 0.29
CA TYR A 47 -7.03 -8.46 0.04
C TYR A 47 -7.14 -7.28 -0.94
N TYR A 48 -8.32 -7.07 -1.55
CA TYR A 48 -8.62 -5.85 -2.29
C TYR A 48 -9.39 -4.85 -1.44
N ALA A 49 -9.12 -3.57 -1.65
CA ALA A 49 -9.84 -2.46 -1.01
C ALA A 49 -10.10 -1.35 -2.01
N VAL A 50 -11.24 -0.65 -1.85
CA VAL A 50 -11.51 0.59 -2.59
C VAL A 50 -10.50 1.65 -2.16
N SER A 51 -10.02 2.43 -3.11
CA SER A 51 -9.07 3.52 -2.89
C SER A 51 -9.45 4.75 -3.71
N THR A 52 -8.94 5.90 -3.30
CA THR A 52 -9.08 7.17 -4.03
C THR A 52 -7.71 7.78 -4.20
N ILE A 53 -7.34 8.07 -5.44
CA ILE A 53 -6.15 8.86 -5.77
C ILE A 53 -6.60 10.33 -5.71
N PRO A 54 -6.05 11.15 -4.80
CA PRO A 54 -6.43 12.55 -4.69
C PRO A 54 -6.20 13.32 -6.00
N GLY A 55 -7.15 14.18 -6.36
CA GLY A 55 -7.04 15.08 -7.50
C GLY A 55 -5.86 16.04 -7.37
N GLY A 56 -5.29 16.43 -8.51
CA GLY A 56 -4.12 17.31 -8.59
C GLY A 56 -2.80 16.64 -8.20
N MET A 57 -2.82 15.34 -7.85
CA MET A 57 -1.59 14.59 -7.60
C MET A 57 -0.72 14.43 -8.85
N TYR A 58 -1.35 14.34 -10.02
CA TYR A 58 -0.68 14.19 -11.31
C TYR A 58 -1.22 15.22 -12.31
N PRO A 59 -0.37 15.78 -13.20
CA PRO A 59 -0.82 16.64 -14.28
C PRO A 59 -1.95 15.99 -15.11
N GLY A 60 -2.95 16.77 -15.50
CA GLY A 60 -4.10 16.29 -16.28
C GLY A 60 -5.14 15.48 -15.48
N SER A 61 -4.91 15.23 -14.19
CA SER A 61 -5.83 14.50 -13.30
C SER A 61 -6.26 15.36 -12.11
N ASP A 62 -7.01 16.43 -12.37
CA ASP A 62 -7.36 17.46 -11.37
C ASP A 62 -8.39 17.02 -10.34
N LYS A 63 -9.16 15.97 -10.64
CA LYS A 63 -10.23 15.45 -9.78
C LYS A 63 -9.81 14.14 -9.13
N ASP A 64 -10.39 13.85 -7.97
CA ASP A 64 -10.24 12.56 -7.32
C ASP A 64 -10.61 11.42 -8.27
N VAL A 65 -9.72 10.42 -8.36
CA VAL A 65 -9.93 9.23 -9.17
C VAL A 65 -10.21 8.05 -8.24
N LYS A 66 -11.47 7.58 -8.28
CA LYS A 66 -11.88 6.38 -7.55
C LYS A 66 -11.39 5.13 -8.25
N THR A 67 -10.85 4.20 -7.47
CA THR A 67 -10.32 2.93 -7.97
C THR A 67 -10.34 1.88 -6.85
N PHE A 68 -9.67 0.76 -7.06
CA PHE A 68 -9.37 -0.22 -6.03
C PHE A 68 -7.89 -0.61 -6.09
N GLY A 69 -7.39 -1.24 -5.04
CA GLY A 69 -6.02 -1.70 -4.98
C GLY A 69 -5.84 -2.79 -3.93
N VAL A 70 -4.58 -3.14 -3.68
CA VAL A 70 -4.17 -4.09 -2.65
C VAL A 70 -3.44 -3.37 -1.53
N THR A 71 -3.41 -3.97 -0.35
CA THR A 71 -2.56 -3.53 0.75
C THR A 71 -1.15 -4.09 0.56
N ALA A 72 -0.12 -3.25 0.60
CA ALA A 72 1.25 -3.70 0.60
C ALA A 72 1.61 -4.31 1.97
N THR A 73 2.05 -5.57 1.98
CA THR A 73 2.38 -6.30 3.20
C THR A 73 3.85 -6.68 3.18
N PHE A 74 4.56 -6.40 4.29
CA PHE A 74 5.93 -6.88 4.47
C PHE A 74 5.91 -8.33 4.97
N VAL A 75 6.49 -9.23 4.18
CA VAL A 75 6.47 -10.68 4.45
C VAL A 75 7.88 -11.21 4.67
N SER A 76 7.98 -12.30 5.43
CA SER A 76 9.22 -13.03 5.63
C SER A 76 8.99 -14.54 5.60
N SER A 77 10.06 -15.31 5.46
CA SER A 77 10.02 -16.77 5.55
C SER A 77 9.85 -17.23 6.99
N THR A 78 9.09 -18.31 7.22
CA THR A 78 9.01 -19.03 8.50
C THR A 78 10.34 -19.62 8.96
N LYS A 79 11.35 -19.66 8.08
CA LYS A 79 12.71 -20.09 8.44
C LYS A 79 13.55 -18.97 9.06
N THR A 80 13.04 -17.74 9.08
CA THR A 80 13.76 -16.61 9.68
C THR A 80 13.66 -16.71 11.20
N PRO A 81 14.76 -16.55 11.96
CA PRO A 81 14.68 -16.60 13.42
C PRO A 81 13.75 -15.51 13.98
N ASP A 82 12.99 -15.86 15.02
CA ASP A 82 12.03 -14.96 15.65
C ASP A 82 12.67 -13.67 16.17
N ASP A 83 13.84 -13.77 16.78
CA ASP A 83 14.56 -12.60 17.31
C ASP A 83 14.94 -11.63 16.18
N THR A 84 15.27 -12.13 15.00
CA THR A 84 15.54 -11.28 13.83
C THR A 84 14.30 -10.50 13.42
N ILE A 85 13.15 -11.18 13.30
CA ILE A 85 11.89 -10.52 12.92
C ILE A 85 11.43 -9.55 14.01
N TYR A 86 11.56 -9.93 15.27
CA TYR A 86 11.28 -9.05 16.41
C TYR A 86 12.09 -7.75 16.31
N VAL A 87 13.39 -7.84 16.08
CA VAL A 87 14.27 -6.65 15.95
C VAL A 87 13.86 -5.79 14.76
N VAL A 88 13.52 -6.38 13.60
CA VAL A 88 13.07 -5.63 12.42
C VAL A 88 11.76 -4.88 12.72
N VAL A 89 10.77 -5.57 13.27
CA VAL A 89 9.46 -4.98 13.61
C VAL A 89 9.65 -3.88 14.66
N LYS A 90 10.44 -4.13 15.70
CA LYS A 90 10.80 -3.14 16.72
C LYS A 90 11.46 -1.91 16.12
N ALA A 91 12.43 -2.09 15.23
CA ALA A 91 13.13 -0.98 14.58
C ALA A 91 12.17 -0.07 13.79
N VAL A 92 11.18 -0.65 13.10
CA VAL A 92 10.15 0.11 12.38
C VAL A 92 9.25 0.87 13.35
N PHE A 93 8.64 0.19 14.31
CA PHE A 93 7.59 0.78 15.14
C PHE A 93 8.12 1.67 16.27
N ASP A 94 9.31 1.43 16.81
CA ASP A 94 9.91 2.35 17.79
C ASP A 94 10.43 3.63 17.13
N ASN A 95 10.65 3.63 15.82
CA ASN A 95 11.08 4.79 15.04
C ASN A 95 9.99 5.25 14.07
N PHE A 96 8.72 5.00 14.38
CA PHE A 96 7.63 5.09 13.41
C PHE A 96 7.51 6.47 12.76
N ASP A 97 7.63 7.55 13.52
CA ASP A 97 7.59 8.91 12.97
C ASP A 97 8.72 9.20 11.98
N ARG A 98 9.90 8.62 12.21
CA ARG A 98 11.01 8.69 11.26
C ARG A 98 10.74 7.79 10.06
N PHE A 99 10.22 6.59 10.27
CA PHE A 99 9.87 5.66 9.22
C PHE A 99 8.85 6.26 8.24
N LYS A 100 7.81 6.93 8.75
CA LYS A 100 6.80 7.63 7.93
C LYS A 100 7.37 8.73 7.04
N LYS A 101 8.55 9.26 7.36
CA LYS A 101 9.25 10.29 6.55
C LYS A 101 10.10 9.71 5.42
N LEU A 102 10.33 8.39 5.39
CA LEU A 102 11.18 7.77 4.37
C LEU A 102 10.52 7.76 2.99
N HIS A 103 9.20 7.80 2.92
CA HIS A 103 8.45 7.89 1.66
C HIS A 103 7.08 8.55 1.88
N PRO A 104 6.61 9.43 0.98
CA PRO A 104 5.31 10.11 1.15
C PRO A 104 4.12 9.15 1.32
N ALA A 105 4.14 7.99 0.65
CA ALA A 105 3.10 6.96 0.81
C ALA A 105 2.97 6.41 2.24
N PHE A 106 4.00 6.58 3.09
CA PHE A 106 3.96 6.13 4.48
C PHE A 106 3.27 7.15 5.41
N ALA A 107 2.91 8.34 4.93
CA ALA A 107 2.35 9.42 5.75
C ALA A 107 1.05 9.03 6.48
N ASN A 108 0.28 8.10 5.92
CA ASN A 108 -1.01 7.66 6.46
C ASN A 108 -0.96 6.29 7.12
N LEU A 109 0.23 5.71 7.33
CA LEU A 109 0.33 4.45 8.06
C LEU A 109 -0.14 4.61 9.51
N ASP A 110 -0.93 3.63 9.94
CA ASP A 110 -1.48 3.47 11.29
C ASP A 110 -1.12 2.06 11.79
N PRO A 111 -0.38 1.92 12.90
CA PRO A 111 -0.03 0.63 13.49
C PRO A 111 -1.25 -0.28 13.74
N ALA A 112 -2.39 0.28 14.14
CA ALA A 112 -3.59 -0.52 14.44
C ALA A 112 -4.16 -1.21 13.19
N HIS A 113 -3.92 -0.65 12.00
CA HIS A 113 -4.28 -1.23 10.71
C HIS A 113 -3.18 -2.13 10.16
N MET A 114 -1.91 -1.71 10.28
CA MET A 114 -0.75 -2.44 9.75
C MET A 114 -0.60 -3.87 10.30
N ILE A 115 -1.06 -4.13 11.52
CA ILE A 115 -0.88 -5.46 12.15
C ILE A 115 -1.99 -6.47 11.79
N LYS A 116 -3.03 -6.07 11.06
CA LYS A 116 -4.23 -6.90 10.84
C LYS A 116 -4.75 -6.87 9.40
N ASP A 117 -4.65 -5.74 8.71
CA ASP A 117 -5.27 -5.56 7.40
C ASP A 117 -4.34 -6.10 6.31
N GLY A 118 -4.90 -6.71 5.26
CA GLY A 118 -4.12 -7.19 4.10
C GLY A 118 -3.24 -8.42 4.38
N LEU A 119 -3.46 -9.12 5.50
CA LEU A 119 -2.72 -10.34 5.82
C LEU A 119 -3.24 -11.53 5.00
N SER A 120 -2.40 -12.05 4.11
CA SER A 120 -2.64 -13.28 3.35
C SER A 120 -1.99 -14.52 3.96
N ALA A 121 -1.23 -14.34 5.04
CA ALA A 121 -0.51 -15.38 5.78
C ALA A 121 -0.52 -15.06 7.28
N PRO A 122 -0.28 -16.04 8.17
CA PRO A 122 -0.15 -15.79 9.61
C PRO A 122 0.98 -14.81 9.93
N LEU A 123 0.84 -14.09 11.04
CA LEU A 123 1.92 -13.28 11.60
C LEU A 123 3.09 -14.16 12.05
N HIS A 124 4.31 -13.69 11.83
CA HIS A 124 5.52 -14.35 12.34
C HIS A 124 5.61 -14.20 13.87
N ASP A 125 6.08 -15.23 14.58
CA ASP A 125 6.09 -15.23 16.06
C ASP A 125 6.93 -14.08 16.65
N GLY A 126 8.08 -13.75 16.05
CA GLY A 126 8.82 -12.51 16.36
C GLY A 126 8.00 -11.21 16.26
N ALA A 127 7.13 -11.07 15.26
CA ALA A 127 6.24 -9.91 15.14
C ALA A 127 5.13 -9.93 16.19
N VAL A 128 4.52 -11.10 16.40
CA VAL A 128 3.49 -11.32 17.44
C VAL A 128 4.02 -10.94 18.82
N LYS A 129 5.23 -11.35 19.16
CA LYS A 129 5.90 -11.00 20.41
C LYS A 129 5.94 -9.48 20.61
N TYR A 130 6.41 -8.73 19.61
CA TYR A 130 6.47 -7.27 19.69
C TYR A 130 5.07 -6.64 19.81
N TYR A 131 4.10 -7.10 19.01
CA TYR A 131 2.73 -6.56 19.05
C TYR A 131 2.04 -6.81 20.40
N LYS A 132 2.29 -7.96 21.03
CA LYS A 132 1.83 -8.25 22.40
C LYS A 132 2.50 -7.36 23.44
N GLU A 133 3.81 -7.13 23.35
CA GLU A 133 4.53 -6.21 24.25
C GLU A 133 3.99 -4.78 24.18
N LYS A 134 3.58 -4.32 22.99
CA LYS A 134 2.91 -3.01 22.82
C LYS A 134 1.43 -3.01 23.21
N GLY A 135 0.86 -4.16 23.56
CA GLY A 135 -0.56 -4.30 23.89
C GLY A 135 -1.51 -4.19 22.69
N TRP A 136 -1.00 -4.31 21.47
CA TRP A 136 -1.81 -4.22 20.24
C TRP A 136 -2.46 -5.56 19.87
N LEU A 137 -1.91 -6.66 20.37
CA LEU A 137 -2.43 -8.01 20.17
C LEU A 137 -2.57 -8.68 21.55
N LYS A 138 -3.66 -9.43 21.76
CA LYS A 138 -3.93 -10.16 23.01
C LYS A 138 -3.42 -11.59 22.93
#